data_AF-A0A954EYU2-F1
#
_entry.id   AF-A0A954EYU2-F1
#
_cell.length_a   1.000
_cell.length_b   1.000
_cell.length_c   1.000
_cell.angle_alpha   90.00
_cell.angle_beta   90.00
_cell.angle_gamma   90.00
#
_symmetry.space_group_name_H-M   'P 1'
#
loop_
_entity.id
_entity.type
_entity.pdbx_description
1 polymer ?
#
loop_
_entity_poly.entity_id
_entity_poly.type
_entity_poly.pdbx_seq_one_letter_code
_entity_poly.pdbx_strand_id
1 'polypeptide(L)'
;LPEVKKSYNISDDPNDRAIAGASSGAICAFNAAWEGPDQFRRVISTIGTYVGLRGADAFPVMIRKFEPKPIRVFLQDGSNDLDIYAGDWWTANLDMLSSLRYAGYQVEHAWGEGGHDSKQSAAIMPEALRFIWKNYPEPVGTPVTPERRTDLLIPGEDWQLVSSGHKFTEGPAVNDKGELFFTDIPNNTIHHVSLDGTVSVFAKDTNRANGLMFGRDGNLYACANGAQQIVRYDMTGKVETVVEGVQSNDLVLLGDGTGYFTDPENKQVWRFTPQGDKKVVDKGIERPNGIIVSPDQTLLTVANTQGRLTYSFQIQKNGNLAHKQPYGWLHVADENLQSGADGMTVDTEGRTYVTTRVGLQVMDQLGRVHIILNKPNAGWLSNVVFAGPNLDTLYVTCGDSVYKRKVRAIGVKPFAAPVKPPKPGL
;
A
#
# COMPACT_ATOMS: atom_id res chain seq x y z
N LEU A 1 -14.67 19.19 -11.58
CA LEU A 1 -13.79 20.38 -11.52
C LEU A 1 -13.26 20.82 -12.89
N PRO A 2 -12.68 19.94 -13.74
CA PRO A 2 -12.18 20.37 -15.06
C PRO A 2 -13.23 21.08 -15.92
N GLU A 3 -14.48 20.60 -15.90
CA GLU A 3 -15.58 21.25 -16.62
C GLU A 3 -15.90 22.65 -16.09
N VAL A 4 -16.02 22.79 -14.77
CA VAL A 4 -16.36 24.06 -14.11
C VAL A 4 -15.28 25.12 -14.35
N LYS A 5 -14.01 24.71 -14.35
CA LYS A 5 -12.85 25.58 -14.64
C LYS A 5 -12.85 26.18 -16.05
N LYS A 6 -13.63 25.62 -17.00
CA LYS A 6 -13.80 26.23 -18.33
C LYS A 6 -14.53 27.57 -18.26
N SER A 7 -15.40 27.74 -17.26
CA SER A 7 -16.30 28.90 -17.15
C SER A 7 -16.02 29.77 -15.93
N TYR A 8 -15.34 29.24 -14.91
CA TYR A 8 -15.13 29.94 -13.64
C TYR A 8 -13.66 29.84 -13.20
N ASN A 9 -13.14 30.95 -12.66
CA ASN A 9 -11.83 30.96 -12.01
C ASN A 9 -11.96 30.37 -10.59
N ILE A 10 -11.51 29.13 -10.42
CA ILE A 10 -11.57 28.40 -9.15
C ILE A 10 -10.13 28.16 -8.69
N SER A 11 -9.84 28.45 -7.41
CA SER A 11 -8.52 28.23 -6.81
C SER A 11 -8.02 26.82 -7.05
N ASP A 12 -6.72 26.68 -7.31
CA ASP A 12 -6.03 25.39 -7.43
C ASP A 12 -5.66 24.77 -6.08
N ASP A 13 -5.66 25.57 -5.00
CA ASP A 13 -5.40 25.06 -3.67
C ASP A 13 -6.61 24.26 -3.16
N PRO A 14 -6.46 22.97 -2.83
CA PRO A 14 -7.54 22.20 -2.22
C PRO A 14 -7.98 22.77 -0.87
N ASN A 15 -7.13 23.53 -0.19
CA ASN A 15 -7.46 24.26 1.03
C ASN A 15 -8.42 25.44 0.80
N ASP A 16 -8.72 25.82 -0.44
CA ASP A 16 -9.75 26.80 -0.77
C ASP A 16 -11.08 26.17 -1.18
N ARG A 17 -11.20 24.84 -1.05
CA ARG A 17 -12.36 24.09 -1.55
C ARG A 17 -13.05 23.30 -0.45
N ALA A 18 -14.38 23.35 -0.49
CA ALA A 18 -15.27 22.52 0.31
C ALA A 18 -16.27 21.81 -0.61
N ILE A 19 -16.71 20.63 -0.19
CA ILE A 19 -17.76 19.85 -0.85
C ILE A 19 -18.82 19.46 0.19
N ALA A 20 -20.09 19.48 -0.20
CA ALA A 20 -21.20 19.20 0.68
C ALA A 20 -22.24 18.33 0.00
N GLY A 21 -22.99 17.56 0.77
CA GLY A 21 -24.14 16.83 0.26
C GLY A 21 -25.03 16.24 1.35
N ALA A 22 -26.23 15.86 0.95
CA ALA A 22 -27.21 15.19 1.79
C ALA A 22 -27.53 13.78 1.26
N SER A 23 -27.84 12.81 2.12
CA SER A 23 -28.19 11.44 1.72
C SER A 23 -27.06 10.82 0.88
N SER A 24 -27.36 10.30 -0.30
CA SER A 24 -26.36 9.80 -1.26
C SER A 24 -25.35 10.88 -1.69
N GLY A 25 -25.74 12.15 -1.66
CA GLY A 25 -24.83 13.27 -1.89
C GLY A 25 -23.79 13.43 -0.78
N ALA A 26 -24.13 13.06 0.45
CA ALA A 26 -23.23 13.18 1.60
C ALA A 26 -22.06 12.18 1.52
N ILE A 27 -22.37 10.92 1.23
CA ILE A 27 -21.33 9.90 0.95
C ILE A 27 -20.52 10.27 -0.29
N CYS A 28 -21.15 10.80 -1.34
CA CYS A 28 -20.43 11.27 -2.52
C CYS A 28 -19.44 12.40 -2.18
N ALA A 29 -19.87 13.39 -1.39
CA ALA A 29 -19.03 14.49 -0.92
C ALA A 29 -17.86 13.99 -0.07
N PHE A 30 -18.13 13.08 0.88
CA PHE A 30 -17.10 12.48 1.70
C PHE A 30 -16.10 11.68 0.86
N ASN A 31 -16.57 10.77 0.01
CA ASN A 31 -15.71 9.93 -0.82
C ASN A 31 -14.83 10.76 -1.78
N ALA A 32 -15.40 11.80 -2.39
CA ALA A 32 -14.63 12.69 -3.27
C ALA A 32 -13.48 13.42 -2.56
N ALA A 33 -13.69 13.85 -1.31
CA ALA A 33 -12.63 14.49 -0.52
C ALA A 33 -11.67 13.46 0.11
N TRP A 34 -12.18 12.29 0.51
CA TRP A 34 -11.37 11.26 1.14
C TRP A 34 -10.46 10.58 0.12
N GLU A 35 -10.91 10.28 -1.09
CA GLU A 35 -10.05 9.72 -2.14
C GLU A 35 -9.30 10.77 -2.95
N GLY A 36 -9.81 12.01 -3.01
CA GLY A 36 -9.17 13.16 -3.66
C GLY A 36 -8.86 14.30 -2.68
N PRO A 37 -8.01 14.09 -1.66
CA PRO A 37 -7.70 15.12 -0.68
C PRO A 37 -6.92 16.30 -1.30
N ASP A 38 -6.29 16.09 -2.46
CA ASP A 38 -5.69 17.11 -3.33
C ASP A 38 -6.72 17.96 -4.09
N GLN A 39 -8.01 17.61 -4.02
CA GLN A 39 -9.11 18.34 -4.62
C GLN A 39 -9.99 19.05 -3.59
N PHE A 40 -10.26 18.44 -2.44
CA PHE A 40 -11.12 18.99 -1.39
C PHE A 40 -10.57 18.70 0.01
N ARG A 41 -10.51 19.72 0.87
CA ARG A 41 -10.05 19.59 2.28
C ARG A 41 -11.19 19.65 3.30
N ARG A 42 -12.42 19.97 2.87
CA ARG A 42 -13.56 20.24 3.76
C ARG A 42 -14.81 19.54 3.26
N VAL A 43 -15.50 18.85 4.17
CA VAL A 43 -16.71 18.09 3.88
C VAL A 43 -17.83 18.50 4.83
N ILE A 44 -19.03 18.74 4.28
CA ILE A 44 -20.27 18.76 5.06
C ILE A 44 -21.12 17.58 4.58
N SER A 45 -21.44 16.67 5.50
CA SER A 45 -22.25 15.49 5.23
C SER A 45 -23.47 15.50 6.14
N THR A 46 -24.66 15.44 5.55
CA THR A 46 -25.94 15.49 6.30
C THR A 46 -26.80 14.30 5.92
N ILE A 47 -27.47 13.66 6.89
CA ILE A 47 -28.26 12.42 6.72
C ILE A 47 -27.51 11.40 5.85
N GLY A 48 -26.24 11.17 6.14
CA GLY A 48 -25.31 10.58 5.19
C GLY A 48 -25.52 9.09 4.94
N THR A 49 -25.57 8.68 3.66
CA THR A 49 -25.75 7.28 3.27
C THR A 49 -24.46 6.47 3.45
N TYR A 50 -24.15 6.12 4.70
CA TYR A 50 -22.99 5.29 5.08
C TYR A 50 -23.38 3.83 5.41
N VAL A 51 -24.50 3.38 4.85
CA VAL A 51 -25.03 2.03 5.02
C VAL A 51 -24.64 1.11 3.85
N GLY A 52 -25.10 -0.14 3.85
CA GLY A 52 -24.83 -1.17 2.84
C GLY A 52 -25.36 -0.93 1.43
N LEU A 53 -25.64 0.32 1.05
CA LEU A 53 -25.93 0.69 -0.34
C LEU A 53 -24.61 0.81 -1.12
N ARG A 54 -24.28 -0.25 -1.86
CA ARG A 54 -23.07 -0.36 -2.68
C ARG A 54 -21.75 -0.25 -1.88
N GLY A 55 -21.73 -0.74 -0.65
CA GLY A 55 -20.50 -0.90 0.15
C GLY A 55 -20.13 0.30 1.03
N ALA A 56 -20.99 1.33 1.15
CA ALA A 56 -20.66 2.52 1.94
C ALA A 56 -20.51 2.22 3.45
N ASP A 57 -21.02 1.08 3.93
CA ASP A 57 -20.81 0.54 5.28
C ASP A 57 -19.35 0.14 5.56
N ALA A 58 -18.50 0.03 4.54
CA ALA A 58 -17.07 -0.23 4.73
C ALA A 58 -16.29 1.01 5.19
N PHE A 59 -16.76 2.23 4.92
CA PHE A 59 -16.01 3.46 5.19
C PHE A 59 -15.57 3.62 6.65
N PRO A 60 -16.42 3.38 7.67
CA PRO A 60 -15.99 3.42 9.06
C PRO A 60 -14.74 2.55 9.29
N VAL A 61 -14.73 1.30 8.81
CA VAL A 61 -13.57 0.40 8.94
C VAL A 61 -12.36 0.91 8.16
N MET A 62 -12.57 1.44 6.95
CA MET A 62 -11.48 1.94 6.11
C MET A 62 -10.81 3.18 6.70
N ILE A 63 -11.59 4.11 7.26
CA ILE A 63 -11.09 5.28 7.99
C ILE A 63 -10.19 4.87 9.16
N ARG A 64 -10.52 3.76 9.83
CA ARG A 64 -9.71 3.23 10.95
C ARG A 64 -8.36 2.67 10.50
N LYS A 65 -8.27 2.14 9.27
CA LYS A 65 -7.10 1.44 8.74
C LYS A 65 -6.18 2.33 7.92
N PHE A 66 -6.75 3.27 7.17
CA PHE A 66 -5.95 4.19 6.39
C PHE A 66 -5.21 5.17 7.28
N GLU A 67 -3.98 5.52 6.90
CA GLU A 67 -3.34 6.68 7.49
C GLU A 67 -4.18 7.94 7.21
N PRO A 68 -4.33 8.84 8.20
CA PRO A 68 -5.21 9.98 8.07
C PRO A 68 -4.85 10.87 6.88
N LYS A 69 -5.87 11.45 6.26
CA LYS A 69 -5.75 12.40 5.16
C LYS A 69 -6.05 13.82 5.67
N PRO A 70 -5.57 14.89 5.02
CA PRO A 70 -5.81 16.26 5.50
C PRO A 70 -7.22 16.73 5.13
N ILE A 71 -8.25 16.20 5.81
CA ILE A 71 -9.64 16.64 5.61
C ILE A 71 -10.32 16.98 6.94
N ARG A 72 -11.26 17.91 6.88
CA ARG A 72 -12.13 18.33 7.99
C ARG A 72 -13.58 18.02 7.64
N VAL A 73 -14.31 17.41 8.56
CA VAL A 73 -15.64 16.84 8.29
C VAL A 73 -16.66 17.37 9.28
N PHE A 74 -17.80 17.84 8.78
CA PHE A 74 -18.97 18.12 9.60
C PHE A 74 -20.05 17.08 9.29
N LEU A 75 -20.59 16.42 10.31
CA LEU A 75 -21.67 15.43 10.18
C LEU A 75 -23.00 15.98 10.72
N GLN A 76 -24.11 15.59 10.11
CA GLN A 76 -25.44 15.80 10.67
C GLN A 76 -26.29 14.59 10.36
N ASP A 77 -27.12 14.18 11.32
CA ASP A 77 -28.14 13.16 11.14
C ASP A 77 -29.20 13.28 12.25
N GLY A 78 -30.36 12.63 12.07
CA GLY A 78 -31.44 12.53 13.02
C GLY A 78 -31.67 11.11 13.51
N SER A 79 -32.01 10.93 14.78
CA SER A 79 -32.25 9.59 15.37
C SER A 79 -33.48 8.87 14.82
N ASN A 80 -34.32 9.55 14.03
CA ASN A 80 -35.49 8.98 13.37
C ASN A 80 -35.29 8.86 11.85
N ASP A 81 -34.03 8.87 11.37
CA ASP A 81 -33.71 8.64 9.96
C ASP A 81 -34.05 7.19 9.52
N LEU A 82 -33.79 6.85 8.26
CA LEU A 82 -34.13 5.59 7.63
C LEU A 82 -33.46 4.40 8.32
N ASP A 83 -34.26 3.36 8.54
CA ASP A 83 -33.82 2.01 8.85
C ASP A 83 -34.47 1.06 7.84
N ILE A 84 -33.65 0.52 6.94
CA ILE A 84 -34.10 -0.33 5.83
C ILE A 84 -33.17 -1.54 5.67
N TYR A 85 -33.44 -2.40 4.69
CA TYR A 85 -32.64 -3.60 4.39
C TYR A 85 -31.13 -3.35 4.18
N ALA A 86 -30.73 -2.10 3.90
CA ALA A 86 -29.35 -1.69 3.72
C ALA A 86 -28.65 -1.29 5.04
N GLY A 87 -29.41 -1.01 6.10
CA GLY A 87 -28.92 -0.54 7.40
C GLY A 87 -29.72 0.65 7.95
N ASP A 88 -29.32 1.06 9.15
CA ASP A 88 -29.81 2.21 9.91
C ASP A 88 -28.87 3.40 9.71
N TRP A 89 -29.39 4.51 9.15
CA TRP A 89 -28.64 5.73 8.86
C TRP A 89 -28.06 6.38 10.11
N TRP A 90 -28.86 6.45 11.17
CA TRP A 90 -28.46 7.03 12.44
C TRP A 90 -27.27 6.26 13.02
N THR A 91 -27.39 4.93 13.09
CA THR A 91 -26.29 4.06 13.56
C THR A 91 -25.05 4.19 12.68
N ALA A 92 -25.21 4.26 11.35
CA ALA A 92 -24.10 4.41 10.42
C ALA A 92 -23.36 5.76 10.56
N ASN A 93 -24.08 6.87 10.74
CA ASN A 93 -23.48 8.18 10.95
C ASN A 93 -22.77 8.29 12.33
N LEU A 94 -23.28 7.59 13.35
CA LEU A 94 -22.59 7.45 14.63
C LEU A 94 -21.26 6.66 14.49
N ASP A 95 -21.23 5.58 13.70
CA ASP A 95 -19.99 4.82 13.46
C ASP A 95 -18.99 5.61 12.62
N MET A 96 -19.45 6.37 11.62
CA MET A 96 -18.61 7.33 10.90
C MET A 96 -17.96 8.34 11.84
N LEU A 97 -18.73 8.95 12.75
CA LEU A 97 -18.18 9.86 13.76
C LEU A 97 -17.15 9.15 14.65
N SER A 98 -17.48 7.97 15.16
CA SER A 98 -16.59 7.15 15.99
C SER A 98 -15.27 6.87 15.28
N SER A 99 -15.34 6.50 14.00
CA SER A 99 -14.20 6.15 13.18
C SER A 99 -13.34 7.37 12.82
N LEU A 100 -13.95 8.51 12.50
CA LEU A 100 -13.24 9.77 12.24
C LEU A 100 -12.52 10.28 13.50
N ARG A 101 -13.18 10.24 14.66
CA ARG A 101 -12.57 10.58 15.96
C ARG A 101 -11.42 9.64 16.29
N TYR A 102 -11.64 8.34 16.11
CA TYR A 102 -10.61 7.33 16.29
C TYR A 102 -9.40 7.64 15.40
N ALA A 103 -9.58 7.97 14.13
CA ALA A 103 -8.49 8.37 13.22
C ALA A 103 -7.94 9.79 13.43
N GLY A 104 -8.48 10.55 14.39
CA GLY A 104 -8.01 11.89 14.76
C GLY A 104 -8.41 13.00 13.80
N TYR A 105 -9.31 12.72 12.83
CA TYR A 105 -9.80 13.75 11.92
C TYR A 105 -10.42 14.92 12.68
N GLN A 106 -10.30 16.12 12.10
CA GLN A 106 -11.02 17.28 12.60
C GLN A 106 -12.50 17.11 12.25
N VAL A 107 -13.29 16.59 13.19
CA VAL A 107 -14.70 16.28 13.00
C VAL A 107 -15.58 16.97 14.03
N GLU A 108 -16.68 17.56 13.58
CA GLU A 108 -17.78 18.03 14.42
C GLU A 108 -19.11 17.50 13.89
N HIS A 109 -20.16 17.59 14.70
CA HIS A 109 -21.47 17.11 14.32
C HIS A 109 -22.63 17.94 14.87
N ALA A 110 -23.80 17.80 14.25
CA ALA A 110 -25.09 18.22 14.80
C ALA A 110 -26.09 17.06 14.74
N TRP A 111 -26.45 16.49 15.90
CA TRP A 111 -27.45 15.43 15.98
C TRP A 111 -28.83 16.00 16.27
N GLY A 112 -29.87 15.36 15.76
CA GLY A 112 -31.26 15.73 16.02
C GLY A 112 -32.17 14.52 16.13
N GLU A 113 -33.47 14.79 16.11
CA GLU A 113 -34.53 13.76 16.14
C GLU A 113 -35.33 13.73 14.81
N GLY A 114 -34.82 14.40 13.76
CA GLY A 114 -35.46 14.42 12.45
C GLY A 114 -35.41 13.06 11.74
N GLY A 115 -36.22 12.92 10.69
CA GLY A 115 -36.10 11.81 9.73
C GLY A 115 -35.22 12.19 8.53
N HIS A 116 -35.39 11.47 7.42
CA HIS A 116 -34.63 11.68 6.17
C HIS A 116 -35.02 12.97 5.43
N ASP A 117 -34.78 14.13 6.05
CA ASP A 117 -35.09 15.44 5.51
C ASP A 117 -34.00 16.48 5.81
N SER A 118 -34.11 17.67 5.19
CA SER A 118 -33.10 18.73 5.30
C SER A 118 -33.45 19.84 6.29
N LYS A 119 -34.46 19.66 7.16
CA LYS A 119 -34.92 20.75 8.04
C LYS A 119 -33.84 21.19 9.02
N GLN A 120 -33.23 20.23 9.71
CA GLN A 120 -32.16 20.52 10.67
C GLN A 120 -30.89 21.00 9.95
N SER A 121 -30.48 20.32 8.88
CA SER A 121 -29.26 20.67 8.13
C SER A 121 -29.33 22.08 7.53
N ALA A 122 -30.50 22.52 7.06
CA ALA A 122 -30.70 23.89 6.60
C ALA A 122 -30.56 24.91 7.75
N ALA A 123 -31.10 24.60 8.93
CA ALA A 123 -31.03 25.47 10.09
C ALA A 123 -29.61 25.64 10.66
N ILE A 124 -28.78 24.59 10.58
CA ILE A 124 -27.42 24.54 11.14
C ILE A 124 -26.31 24.83 10.12
N MET A 125 -26.66 25.21 8.89
CA MET A 125 -25.69 25.51 7.83
C MET A 125 -24.66 26.60 8.22
N PRO A 126 -25.05 27.71 8.88
CA PRO A 126 -24.08 28.72 9.33
C PRO A 126 -23.04 28.14 10.30
N GLU A 127 -23.45 27.27 11.22
CA GLU A 127 -22.58 26.61 12.21
C GLU A 127 -21.62 25.64 11.52
N ALA A 128 -22.14 24.82 10.59
CA ALA A 128 -21.33 23.90 9.80
C ALA A 128 -20.27 24.65 8.99
N LEU A 129 -20.62 25.76 8.33
CA LEU A 129 -19.69 26.60 7.57
C LEU A 129 -18.62 27.22 8.48
N ARG A 130 -19.00 27.79 9.63
CA ARG A 130 -18.02 28.35 10.58
C ARG A 130 -17.02 27.28 11.04
N PHE A 131 -17.48 26.06 11.30
CA PHE A 131 -16.60 24.97 11.67
C PHE A 131 -15.66 24.55 10.54
N ILE A 132 -16.18 24.24 9.35
CA ILE A 132 -15.34 23.72 8.28
C ILE A 132 -14.29 24.76 7.83
N TRP A 133 -14.60 26.05 7.94
CA TRP A 133 -13.69 27.16 7.59
C TRP A 133 -12.90 27.73 8.77
N LYS A 134 -12.96 27.12 9.97
CA LYS A 134 -12.20 27.60 11.12
C LYS A 134 -10.71 27.73 10.81
N ASN A 135 -10.11 28.81 11.33
CA ASN A 135 -8.70 29.19 11.18
C ASN A 135 -8.21 29.44 9.75
N TYR A 136 -9.10 29.52 8.74
CA TYR A 136 -8.68 29.89 7.39
C TYR A 136 -7.90 31.24 7.41
N PRO A 137 -6.74 31.37 6.72
CA PRO A 137 -6.24 30.49 5.65
C PRO A 137 -5.33 29.32 6.08
N GLU A 138 -5.20 29.00 7.37
CA GLU A 138 -4.39 27.86 7.81
C GLU A 138 -4.83 26.55 7.11
N PRO A 139 -3.89 25.76 6.56
CA PRO A 139 -4.22 24.48 5.95
C PRO A 139 -4.86 23.50 6.92
N VAL A 140 -5.83 22.74 6.45
CA VAL A 140 -6.30 21.55 7.19
C VAL A 140 -5.16 20.54 7.25
N GLY A 141 -4.53 20.41 8.42
CA GLY A 141 -3.41 19.49 8.63
C GLY A 141 -3.83 18.02 8.69
N THR A 142 -2.88 17.12 8.44
CA THR A 142 -3.03 15.68 8.64
C THR A 142 -3.07 15.36 10.14
N PRO A 143 -4.09 14.65 10.63
CA PRO A 143 -4.13 14.20 12.01
C PRO A 143 -2.91 13.36 12.42
N VAL A 144 -2.44 13.58 13.64
CA VAL A 144 -1.47 12.71 14.31
C VAL A 144 -2.17 12.08 15.51
N THR A 145 -2.32 10.76 15.52
CA THR A 145 -2.87 10.02 16.67
C THR A 145 -1.80 9.18 17.34
N PRO A 146 -1.69 9.20 18.68
CA PRO A 146 -0.65 8.47 19.43
C PRO A 146 -0.98 6.99 19.73
N GLU A 147 -2.09 6.44 19.22
CA GLU A 147 -2.48 5.04 19.46
C GLU A 147 -1.76 4.04 18.53
N ARG A 148 -1.90 2.73 18.81
CA ARG A 148 -1.32 1.56 18.10
C ARG A 148 -1.35 1.56 16.56
N ARG A 149 -2.04 2.49 15.90
CA ARG A 149 -2.13 2.65 14.44
C ARG A 149 -0.94 3.39 13.82
N THR A 150 -0.17 4.11 14.63
CA THR A 150 1.02 4.86 14.20
C THR A 150 2.29 4.35 14.87
N ASP A 151 2.25 3.14 15.45
CA ASP A 151 3.46 2.46 15.91
C ASP A 151 4.48 2.27 14.77
N LEU A 152 4.01 2.35 13.53
CA LEU A 152 4.80 2.42 12.30
C LEU A 152 5.17 3.85 11.89
N LEU A 153 4.26 4.83 12.02
CA LEU A 153 4.43 6.16 11.46
C LEU A 153 5.20 7.10 12.40
N ILE A 154 6.00 7.99 11.81
CA ILE A 154 6.69 9.06 12.54
C ILE A 154 5.98 10.38 12.21
N PRO A 155 5.50 11.15 13.22
CA PRO A 155 4.88 12.44 12.97
C PRO A 155 5.79 13.37 12.17
N GLY A 156 5.27 13.94 11.08
CA GLY A 156 6.02 14.83 10.19
C GLY A 156 6.83 14.12 9.10
N GLU A 157 6.95 12.79 9.14
CA GLU A 157 7.60 12.00 8.08
C GLU A 157 6.58 11.54 7.04
N ASP A 158 6.74 12.04 5.83
CA ASP A 158 5.94 11.69 4.65
C ASP A 158 6.83 11.11 3.54
N TRP A 159 6.24 10.68 2.44
CA TRP A 159 6.96 10.24 1.25
C TRP A 159 7.83 11.35 0.67
N GLN A 160 9.11 11.04 0.49
CA GLN A 160 10.09 11.91 -0.15
C GLN A 160 10.48 11.32 -1.49
N LEU A 161 10.45 12.15 -2.54
CA LEU A 161 10.92 11.74 -3.86
C LEU A 161 12.41 11.42 -3.81
N VAL A 162 12.80 10.26 -4.35
CA VAL A 162 14.20 9.81 -4.49
C VAL A 162 14.66 9.96 -5.93
N SER A 163 13.83 9.52 -6.88
CA SER A 163 14.15 9.53 -8.30
C SER A 163 12.85 9.55 -9.12
N SER A 164 12.86 10.21 -10.28
CA SER A 164 11.70 10.33 -11.19
C SER A 164 12.16 10.37 -12.64
N GLY A 165 11.20 10.30 -13.58
CA GLY A 165 11.46 10.36 -15.03
C GLY A 165 11.81 9.02 -15.65
N HIS A 166 11.55 7.94 -14.93
CA HIS A 166 11.65 6.55 -15.42
C HIS A 166 10.44 6.21 -16.31
N LYS A 167 10.40 5.01 -16.89
CA LYS A 167 9.16 4.57 -17.57
C LYS A 167 8.28 3.71 -16.69
N PHE A 168 8.87 2.76 -15.97
CA PHE A 168 8.16 1.97 -14.98
C PHE A 168 9.15 1.40 -13.97
N THR A 169 9.14 1.95 -12.76
CA THR A 169 10.02 1.52 -11.68
C THR A 169 9.52 0.25 -11.01
N GLU A 170 10.41 -0.68 -10.71
CA GLU A 170 10.10 -1.98 -10.11
C GLU A 170 11.28 -2.53 -9.28
N GLY A 171 11.06 -3.69 -8.67
CA GLY A 171 12.07 -4.55 -8.06
C GLY A 171 13.08 -3.82 -7.17
N PRO A 172 12.68 -3.00 -6.19
CA PRO A 172 13.62 -2.39 -5.26
C PRO A 172 14.25 -3.49 -4.40
N ALA A 173 15.58 -3.54 -4.36
CA ALA A 173 16.37 -4.45 -3.53
C ALA A 173 17.41 -3.69 -2.71
N VAL A 174 17.78 -4.25 -1.57
CA VAL A 174 18.72 -3.63 -0.64
C VAL A 174 19.94 -4.51 -0.42
N ASN A 175 21.13 -3.92 -0.52
CA ASN A 175 22.38 -4.63 -0.23
C ASN A 175 22.69 -4.66 1.27
N ASP A 176 23.84 -5.23 1.63
CA ASP A 176 24.19 -5.36 3.04
C ASP A 176 24.42 -4.04 3.78
N LYS A 177 24.79 -2.98 3.07
CA LYS A 177 25.02 -1.64 3.62
C LYS A 177 23.73 -0.83 3.76
N GLY A 178 22.61 -1.30 3.22
CA GLY A 178 21.36 -0.54 3.17
C GLY A 178 21.20 0.33 1.92
N GLU A 179 22.04 0.17 0.91
CA GLU A 179 21.92 0.89 -0.37
C GLU A 179 20.84 0.24 -1.24
N LEU A 180 20.11 1.07 -2.00
CA LEU A 180 18.98 0.63 -2.81
C LEU A 180 19.42 0.36 -4.26
N PHE A 181 18.84 -0.67 -4.85
CA PHE A 181 18.85 -0.93 -6.28
C PHE A 181 17.42 -1.05 -6.76
N PHE A 182 17.08 -0.61 -7.98
CA PHE A 182 15.74 -0.77 -8.54
C PHE A 182 15.79 -0.86 -10.06
N THR A 183 14.79 -1.47 -10.68
CA THR A 183 14.68 -1.59 -12.14
C THR A 183 13.85 -0.47 -12.75
N ASP A 184 14.23 -0.05 -13.95
CA ASP A 184 13.34 0.65 -14.89
C ASP A 184 13.13 -0.27 -16.10
N ILE A 185 12.10 -1.11 -16.02
CA ILE A 185 11.91 -2.25 -16.94
C ILE A 185 11.87 -1.81 -18.41
N PRO A 186 11.09 -0.76 -18.79
CA PRO A 186 10.99 -0.36 -20.17
C PRO A 186 12.22 0.38 -20.71
N ASN A 187 13.08 0.92 -19.83
CA ASN A 187 14.37 1.51 -20.22
C ASN A 187 15.54 0.50 -20.15
N ASN A 188 15.29 -0.71 -19.64
CA ASN A 188 16.25 -1.81 -19.62
C ASN A 188 17.49 -1.52 -18.75
N THR A 189 17.26 -0.89 -17.60
CA THR A 189 18.30 -0.44 -16.67
C THR A 189 18.01 -0.87 -15.24
N ILE A 190 19.09 -1.13 -14.50
CA ILE A 190 19.08 -1.19 -13.03
C ILE A 190 19.80 0.06 -12.52
N HIS A 191 19.16 0.75 -11.59
CA HIS A 191 19.68 1.94 -10.92
C HIS A 191 20.17 1.59 -9.53
N HIS A 192 21.11 2.38 -9.01
CA HIS A 192 21.65 2.31 -7.65
C HIS A 192 21.42 3.65 -6.96
N VAL A 193 21.04 3.61 -5.68
CA VAL A 193 20.97 4.77 -4.80
C VAL A 193 21.89 4.54 -3.61
N SER A 194 22.95 5.33 -3.52
CA SER A 194 23.88 5.32 -2.39
C SER A 194 23.26 5.92 -1.13
N LEU A 195 23.91 5.70 0.02
CA LEU A 195 23.41 6.18 1.32
C LEU A 195 23.33 7.71 1.43
N ASP A 196 24.10 8.45 0.63
CA ASP A 196 24.02 9.91 0.52
C ASP A 196 22.88 10.39 -0.38
N GLY A 197 22.14 9.47 -1.02
CA GLY A 197 21.03 9.75 -1.92
C GLY A 197 21.41 9.92 -3.39
N THR A 198 22.68 9.76 -3.77
CA THR A 198 23.09 9.85 -5.17
C THR A 198 22.50 8.69 -5.98
N VAL A 199 21.81 9.02 -7.07
CA VAL A 199 21.24 8.03 -8.00
C VAL A 199 22.20 7.85 -9.19
N SER A 200 22.55 6.61 -9.50
CA SER A 200 23.40 6.25 -10.64
C SER A 200 22.86 5.03 -11.39
N VAL A 201 23.38 4.76 -12.58
CA VAL A 201 23.07 3.54 -13.33
C VAL A 201 24.05 2.45 -12.90
N PHE A 202 23.53 1.32 -12.41
CA PHE A 202 24.31 0.15 -12.05
C PHE A 202 24.53 -0.78 -13.25
N ALA A 203 23.47 -1.07 -14.00
CA ALA A 203 23.54 -1.92 -15.19
C ALA A 203 22.60 -1.43 -16.31
N LYS A 204 23.00 -1.67 -17.55
CA LYS A 204 22.22 -1.45 -18.78
C LYS A 204 22.03 -2.77 -19.51
N ASP A 205 21.14 -2.77 -20.50
CA ASP A 205 20.85 -3.94 -21.35
C ASP A 205 20.46 -5.17 -20.52
N THR A 206 19.72 -4.93 -19.44
CA THR A 206 19.37 -5.91 -18.39
C THR A 206 18.39 -7.00 -18.82
N ASN A 207 18.09 -7.12 -20.11
CA ASN A 207 17.06 -7.98 -20.67
C ASN A 207 15.71 -7.87 -19.95
N ARG A 208 15.22 -6.64 -19.75
CA ARG A 208 13.97 -6.34 -19.03
C ARG A 208 13.98 -6.92 -17.62
N ALA A 209 15.06 -6.67 -16.87
CA ALA A 209 15.10 -7.02 -15.46
C ALA A 209 13.88 -6.43 -14.73
N ASN A 210 13.25 -7.24 -13.87
CA ASN A 210 12.08 -6.87 -13.09
C ASN A 210 12.39 -6.94 -11.58
N GLY A 211 11.91 -7.98 -10.88
CA GLY A 211 12.22 -8.19 -9.46
C GLY A 211 13.72 -8.38 -9.24
N LEU A 212 14.20 -7.80 -8.14
CA LEU A 212 15.59 -7.88 -7.71
C LEU A 212 15.66 -8.43 -6.28
N MET A 213 16.74 -9.15 -5.97
CA MET A 213 17.02 -9.61 -4.61
C MET A 213 18.52 -9.79 -4.40
N PHE A 214 19.04 -9.36 -3.26
CA PHE A 214 20.42 -9.68 -2.90
C PHE A 214 20.52 -11.10 -2.36
N GLY A 215 21.62 -11.79 -2.70
CA GLY A 215 22.03 -13.02 -2.05
C GLY A 215 22.97 -12.75 -0.87
N ARG A 216 23.12 -13.74 0.00
CA ARG A 216 24.11 -13.70 1.09
C ARG A 216 25.57 -13.66 0.60
N ASP A 217 25.79 -14.02 -0.66
CA ASP A 217 27.06 -13.90 -1.35
C ASP A 217 27.38 -12.45 -1.77
N GLY A 218 26.47 -11.50 -1.54
CA GLY A 218 26.63 -10.10 -1.88
C GLY A 218 26.32 -9.77 -3.34
N ASN A 219 25.86 -10.75 -4.13
CA ASN A 219 25.47 -10.53 -5.53
C ASN A 219 24.00 -10.10 -5.63
N LEU A 220 23.68 -9.33 -6.66
CA LEU A 220 22.33 -8.90 -6.99
C LEU A 220 21.70 -9.87 -8.00
N TYR A 221 20.67 -10.59 -7.58
CA TYR A 221 19.90 -11.47 -8.45
C TYR A 221 18.74 -10.71 -9.09
N ALA A 222 18.43 -11.03 -10.34
CA ALA A 222 17.38 -10.36 -11.11
C ALA A 222 16.55 -11.34 -11.94
N CYS A 223 15.25 -11.07 -12.01
CA CYS A 223 14.33 -11.66 -12.98
C CYS A 223 14.51 -10.99 -14.35
N ALA A 224 15.35 -11.55 -15.22
CA ALA A 224 15.65 -11.03 -16.57
C ALA A 224 14.60 -11.51 -17.59
N ASN A 225 13.40 -10.93 -17.50
CA ASN A 225 12.20 -11.43 -18.17
C ASN A 225 12.31 -11.51 -19.69
N GLY A 226 12.97 -10.54 -20.31
CA GLY A 226 13.17 -10.49 -21.76
C GLY A 226 14.03 -11.64 -22.30
N ALA A 227 14.92 -12.20 -21.46
CA ALA A 227 15.74 -13.36 -21.79
C ALA A 227 15.21 -14.67 -21.18
N GLN A 228 14.11 -14.63 -20.43
CA GLN A 228 13.54 -15.77 -19.71
C GLN A 228 14.56 -16.44 -18.78
N GLN A 229 15.23 -15.63 -17.97
CA GLN A 229 16.33 -16.06 -17.11
C GLN A 229 16.22 -15.49 -15.70
N ILE A 230 16.82 -16.20 -14.75
CA ILE A 230 17.33 -15.59 -13.52
C ILE A 230 18.82 -15.39 -13.72
N VAL A 231 19.28 -14.16 -13.49
CA VAL A 231 20.70 -13.78 -13.58
C VAL A 231 21.20 -13.28 -12.24
N ARG A 232 22.51 -13.26 -12.03
CA ARG A 232 23.15 -12.54 -10.93
C ARG A 232 24.19 -11.56 -11.46
N TYR A 233 24.28 -10.42 -10.81
CA TYR A 233 25.30 -9.40 -11.02
C TYR A 233 26.25 -9.40 -9.83
N ASP A 234 27.55 -9.39 -10.10
CA ASP A 234 28.51 -8.93 -9.10
C ASP A 234 28.45 -7.41 -8.96
N MET A 235 29.09 -6.87 -7.92
CA MET A 235 29.06 -5.43 -7.67
C MET A 235 29.89 -4.59 -8.65
N THR A 236 30.58 -5.22 -9.61
CA THR A 236 31.21 -4.55 -10.76
C THR A 236 30.26 -4.42 -11.95
N GLY A 237 29.08 -5.05 -11.87
CA GLY A 237 28.08 -5.09 -12.94
C GLY A 237 28.26 -6.28 -13.89
N LYS A 238 29.19 -7.20 -13.62
CA LYS A 238 29.35 -8.42 -14.43
C LYS A 238 28.15 -9.34 -14.18
N VAL A 239 27.51 -9.76 -15.26
CA VAL A 239 26.32 -10.60 -15.22
C VAL A 239 26.65 -12.07 -15.53
N GLU A 240 26.02 -12.99 -14.81
CA GLU A 240 26.05 -14.42 -15.05
C GLU A 240 24.64 -15.00 -15.00
N THR A 241 24.32 -15.89 -15.94
CA THR A 241 23.06 -16.62 -15.94
C THR A 241 23.07 -17.70 -14.85
N VAL A 242 22.01 -17.74 -14.04
CA VAL A 242 21.82 -18.72 -12.97
C VAL A 242 20.82 -19.79 -13.43
N VAL A 243 19.68 -19.35 -13.97
CA VAL A 243 18.62 -20.25 -14.45
C VAL A 243 18.17 -19.78 -15.83
N GLU A 244 18.03 -20.70 -16.78
CA GLU A 244 17.56 -20.43 -18.15
C GLU A 244 16.17 -20.98 -18.42
N GLY A 245 15.47 -20.42 -19.41
CA GLY A 245 14.20 -20.95 -19.90
C GLY A 245 13.10 -20.95 -18.84
N VAL A 246 12.98 -19.85 -18.10
CA VAL A 246 11.93 -19.61 -17.10
C VAL A 246 11.31 -18.24 -17.29
N GLN A 247 10.00 -18.17 -17.19
CA GLN A 247 9.33 -16.90 -16.99
C GLN A 247 9.46 -16.52 -15.51
N SER A 248 9.64 -15.25 -15.24
CA SER A 248 9.81 -14.75 -13.88
C SER A 248 9.19 -13.37 -13.72
N ASN A 249 8.98 -12.95 -12.48
CA ASN A 249 8.50 -11.61 -12.18
C ASN A 249 9.17 -11.05 -10.93
N ASP A 250 9.02 -11.73 -9.81
CA ASP A 250 9.67 -11.39 -8.56
C ASP A 250 10.32 -12.61 -7.91
N LEU A 251 11.28 -12.39 -7.01
CA LEU A 251 12.09 -13.44 -6.39
C LEU A 251 12.51 -13.14 -4.94
N VAL A 252 12.73 -14.21 -4.18
CA VAL A 252 13.30 -14.15 -2.83
C VAL A 252 14.42 -15.18 -2.69
N LEU A 253 15.53 -14.79 -2.07
CA LEU A 253 16.63 -15.68 -1.67
C LEU A 253 16.68 -15.80 -0.15
N LEU A 254 16.93 -17.03 0.32
CA LEU A 254 17.04 -17.39 1.73
C LEU A 254 18.49 -17.38 2.19
N GLY A 255 18.70 -17.49 3.50
CA GLY A 255 20.04 -17.48 4.11
C GLY A 255 20.94 -18.67 3.73
N ASP A 256 20.37 -19.72 3.14
CA ASP A 256 21.09 -20.89 2.58
C ASP A 256 21.44 -20.73 1.09
N GLY A 257 21.04 -19.60 0.48
CA GLY A 257 21.25 -19.29 -0.93
C GLY A 257 20.18 -19.84 -1.87
N THR A 258 19.31 -20.74 -1.40
CA THR A 258 18.16 -21.19 -2.21
C THR A 258 17.13 -20.08 -2.33
N GLY A 259 16.27 -20.15 -3.34
CA GLY A 259 15.28 -19.12 -3.56
C GLY A 259 13.99 -19.62 -4.18
N TYR A 260 13.03 -18.72 -4.22
CA TYR A 260 11.76 -18.90 -4.90
C TYR A 260 11.50 -17.72 -5.84
N PHE A 261 10.79 -17.96 -6.93
CA PHE A 261 10.34 -16.90 -7.83
C PHE A 261 8.95 -17.20 -8.36
N THR A 262 8.26 -16.13 -8.78
CA THR A 262 6.93 -16.21 -9.37
C THR A 262 6.98 -16.16 -10.88
N ASP A 263 6.11 -16.94 -11.50
CA ASP A 263 5.90 -17.01 -12.94
C ASP A 263 4.41 -16.68 -13.21
N PRO A 264 4.07 -15.40 -13.42
CA PRO A 264 2.69 -14.97 -13.61
C PRO A 264 2.06 -15.58 -14.87
N GLU A 265 2.83 -15.68 -15.95
CA GLU A 265 2.32 -16.11 -17.27
C GLU A 265 1.90 -17.57 -17.27
N ASN A 266 2.65 -18.44 -16.56
CA ASN A 266 2.30 -19.85 -16.44
C ASN A 266 1.52 -20.19 -15.16
N LYS A 267 1.25 -19.20 -14.29
CA LYS A 267 0.57 -19.36 -13.00
C LYS A 267 1.32 -20.32 -12.06
N GLN A 268 2.63 -20.18 -11.99
CA GLN A 268 3.52 -21.08 -11.24
C GLN A 268 4.33 -20.33 -10.19
N VAL A 269 4.74 -21.07 -9.16
CA VAL A 269 5.80 -20.67 -8.23
C VAL A 269 6.91 -21.71 -8.34
N TRP A 270 8.13 -21.21 -8.50
CA TRP A 270 9.32 -22.04 -8.67
C TRP A 270 10.22 -21.93 -7.46
N ARG A 271 10.98 -23.00 -7.20
CA ARG A 271 12.17 -23.00 -6.35
C ARG A 271 13.40 -23.09 -7.25
N PHE A 272 14.47 -22.41 -6.87
CA PHE A 272 15.76 -22.52 -7.53
C PHE A 272 16.96 -22.55 -6.55
N THR A 273 18.12 -22.93 -7.06
CA THR A 273 19.43 -22.82 -6.38
C THR A 273 20.37 -21.92 -7.16
N PRO A 274 21.41 -21.34 -6.53
CA PRO A 274 22.45 -20.57 -7.23
C PRO A 274 23.27 -21.40 -8.23
N GLN A 275 23.18 -22.73 -8.16
CA GLN A 275 23.82 -23.67 -9.10
C GLN A 275 22.97 -23.91 -10.36
N GLY A 276 21.73 -23.41 -10.38
CA GLY A 276 20.84 -23.48 -11.54
C GLY A 276 19.79 -24.59 -11.49
N ASP A 277 19.72 -25.37 -10.40
CA ASP A 277 18.62 -26.31 -10.23
C ASP A 277 17.30 -25.55 -10.08
N LYS A 278 16.24 -26.01 -10.75
CA LYS A 278 14.90 -25.40 -10.68
C LYS A 278 13.79 -26.44 -10.61
N LYS A 279 12.71 -26.11 -9.90
CA LYS A 279 11.52 -26.97 -9.78
C LYS A 279 10.26 -26.15 -9.53
N VAL A 280 9.17 -26.46 -10.23
CA VAL A 280 7.83 -25.93 -9.88
C VAL A 280 7.39 -26.50 -8.53
N VAL A 281 7.06 -25.61 -7.59
CA VAL A 281 6.63 -25.97 -6.23
C VAL A 281 5.18 -25.63 -5.92
N ASP A 282 4.53 -24.77 -6.73
CA ASP A 282 3.09 -24.53 -6.67
C ASP A 282 2.50 -24.13 -8.03
N LYS A 283 1.19 -24.33 -8.19
CA LYS A 283 0.38 -23.86 -9.32
C LYS A 283 -0.98 -23.36 -8.86
N GLY A 284 -1.65 -22.57 -9.70
CA GLY A 284 -3.08 -22.24 -9.54
C GLY A 284 -3.36 -20.99 -8.70
N ILE A 285 -2.36 -20.16 -8.44
CA ILE A 285 -2.59 -18.74 -8.12
C ILE A 285 -2.87 -18.04 -9.46
N GLU A 286 -3.90 -17.19 -9.54
CA GLU A 286 -4.36 -16.66 -10.84
C GLU A 286 -3.31 -15.77 -11.52
N ARG A 287 -2.64 -14.89 -10.76
CA ARG A 287 -1.49 -14.12 -11.21
C ARG A 287 -0.47 -14.01 -10.07
N PRO A 288 0.37 -15.03 -9.83
CA PRO A 288 1.42 -14.97 -8.81
C PRO A 288 2.38 -13.84 -9.15
N ASN A 289 2.68 -12.97 -8.18
CA ASN A 289 3.48 -11.77 -8.41
C ASN A 289 4.51 -11.58 -7.27
N GLY A 290 4.36 -10.58 -6.38
CA GLY A 290 5.28 -10.42 -5.28
C GLY A 290 5.40 -11.66 -4.40
N ILE A 291 6.61 -11.90 -3.90
CA ILE A 291 6.95 -13.09 -3.13
C ILE A 291 7.92 -12.73 -2.00
N ILE A 292 7.60 -13.17 -0.79
CA ILE A 292 8.47 -12.93 0.37
C ILE A 292 8.34 -14.07 1.37
N VAL A 293 9.38 -14.26 2.17
CA VAL A 293 9.34 -15.18 3.32
C VAL A 293 9.02 -14.43 4.59
N SER A 294 8.41 -15.10 5.57
CA SER A 294 8.33 -14.59 6.94
C SER A 294 9.74 -14.30 7.48
N PRO A 295 9.91 -13.41 8.47
CA PRO A 295 11.21 -13.08 9.04
C PRO A 295 11.99 -14.30 9.55
N ASP A 296 11.29 -15.31 10.05
CA ASP A 296 11.86 -16.58 10.52
C ASP A 296 12.07 -17.62 9.40
N GLN A 297 11.76 -17.24 8.15
CA GLN A 297 11.89 -18.04 6.93
C GLN A 297 11.10 -19.35 6.94
N THR A 298 10.05 -19.44 7.77
CA THR A 298 9.21 -20.65 7.87
C THR A 298 8.00 -20.63 6.93
N LEU A 299 7.53 -19.44 6.55
CA LEU A 299 6.40 -19.27 5.64
C LEU A 299 6.84 -18.54 4.38
N LEU A 300 6.31 -18.96 3.23
CA LEU A 300 6.38 -18.23 1.97
C LEU A 300 5.02 -17.57 1.71
N THR A 301 5.02 -16.27 1.43
CA THR A 301 3.84 -15.53 1.00
C THR A 301 3.96 -15.16 -0.47
N VAL A 302 2.89 -15.37 -1.24
CA VAL A 302 2.80 -15.04 -2.67
C VAL A 302 1.56 -14.19 -2.92
N ALA A 303 1.72 -13.02 -3.55
CA ALA A 303 0.61 -12.17 -3.96
C ALA A 303 -0.14 -12.76 -5.15
N ASN A 304 -1.45 -12.49 -5.19
CA ASN A 304 -2.26 -12.69 -6.39
C ASN A 304 -2.73 -11.34 -6.92
N THR A 305 -2.08 -10.81 -7.96
CA THR A 305 -2.43 -9.48 -8.52
C THR A 305 -3.88 -9.41 -9.00
N GLN A 306 -4.39 -10.50 -9.57
CA GLN A 306 -5.76 -10.59 -10.08
C GLN A 306 -6.78 -11.07 -9.02
N GLY A 307 -6.37 -11.18 -7.76
CA GLY A 307 -7.22 -11.57 -6.66
C GLY A 307 -7.24 -10.55 -5.53
N ARG A 308 -7.98 -10.90 -4.49
CA ARG A 308 -7.99 -10.17 -3.21
C ARG A 308 -6.93 -10.70 -2.22
N LEU A 309 -6.52 -11.95 -2.39
CA LEU A 309 -5.83 -12.70 -1.34
C LEU A 309 -4.34 -12.82 -1.66
N THR A 310 -3.52 -12.80 -0.61
CA THR A 310 -2.20 -13.43 -0.67
C THR A 310 -2.32 -14.90 -0.22
N TYR A 311 -1.43 -15.74 -0.73
CA TYR A 311 -1.35 -17.15 -0.35
C TYR A 311 -0.13 -17.39 0.51
N SER A 312 -0.29 -18.16 1.57
CA SER A 312 0.80 -18.58 2.45
C SER A 312 1.05 -20.08 2.32
N PHE A 313 2.31 -20.47 2.46
CA PHE A 313 2.79 -21.84 2.41
C PHE A 313 3.78 -22.08 3.54
N GLN A 314 3.78 -23.26 4.13
CA GLN A 314 4.87 -23.69 4.99
C GLN A 314 6.04 -24.19 4.14
N ILE A 315 7.23 -23.62 4.37
CA ILE A 315 8.48 -24.08 3.75
C ILE A 315 8.96 -25.32 4.48
N GLN A 316 9.06 -26.44 3.76
CA GLN A 316 9.57 -27.70 4.30
C GLN A 316 11.09 -27.73 4.29
N LYS A 317 11.71 -28.62 5.09
CA LYS A 317 13.18 -28.76 5.16
C LYS A 317 13.86 -29.05 3.82
N ASN A 318 13.15 -29.67 2.88
CA ASN A 318 13.64 -29.94 1.52
C ASN A 318 13.34 -28.81 0.52
N GLY A 319 12.78 -27.69 0.98
CA GLY A 319 12.38 -26.54 0.18
C GLY A 319 11.06 -26.71 -0.58
N ASN A 320 10.37 -27.85 -0.49
CA ASN A 320 9.01 -27.96 -1.02
C ASN A 320 8.04 -27.11 -0.17
N LEU A 321 6.89 -26.76 -0.76
CA LEU A 321 5.83 -26.00 -0.11
C LEU A 321 4.72 -26.94 0.34
N ALA A 322 4.19 -26.71 1.55
CA ALA A 322 3.04 -27.43 2.09
C ALA A 322 1.98 -26.48 2.63
N HIS A 323 0.78 -26.99 2.89
CA HIS A 323 -0.31 -26.26 3.56
C HIS A 323 -0.67 -24.92 2.91
N LYS A 324 -0.70 -24.89 1.56
CA LYS A 324 -1.19 -23.73 0.80
C LYS A 324 -2.55 -23.30 1.36
N GLN A 325 -2.64 -22.04 1.74
CA GLN A 325 -3.89 -21.45 2.19
C GLN A 325 -4.01 -20.00 1.71
N PRO A 326 -5.23 -19.54 1.36
CA PRO A 326 -5.49 -18.11 1.32
C PRO A 326 -5.27 -17.55 2.71
N TYR A 327 -4.50 -16.47 2.81
CA TYR A 327 -3.99 -16.01 4.10
C TYR A 327 -4.25 -14.52 4.30
N GLY A 328 -3.60 -13.66 3.52
CA GLY A 328 -3.80 -12.22 3.62
C GLY A 328 -5.13 -11.79 3.00
N TRP A 329 -5.94 -11.05 3.76
CA TRP A 329 -7.17 -10.44 3.25
C TRP A 329 -6.96 -8.96 2.94
N LEU A 330 -6.66 -8.64 1.68
CA LEU A 330 -6.40 -7.28 1.25
C LEU A 330 -7.71 -6.51 1.02
N HIS A 331 -7.67 -5.21 1.27
CA HIS A 331 -8.74 -4.28 0.91
C HIS A 331 -8.63 -3.90 -0.57
N VAL A 332 -9.78 -3.65 -1.19
CA VAL A 332 -9.91 -3.23 -2.58
C VAL A 332 -10.82 -2.01 -2.60
N ALA A 333 -10.62 -1.12 -3.58
CA ALA A 333 -11.54 -0.01 -3.81
C ALA A 333 -12.83 -0.53 -4.46
N ASP A 334 -13.93 0.20 -4.30
CA ASP A 334 -15.25 -0.23 -4.80
C ASP A 334 -15.29 -0.43 -6.32
N GLU A 335 -14.50 0.34 -7.08
CA GLU A 335 -14.40 0.20 -8.53
C GLU A 335 -13.51 -0.96 -8.99
N ASN A 336 -12.89 -1.70 -8.06
CA ASN A 336 -11.96 -2.78 -8.36
C ASN A 336 -12.32 -4.08 -7.62
N LEU A 337 -12.46 -5.18 -8.36
CA LEU A 337 -12.63 -6.52 -7.76
C LEU A 337 -11.29 -7.20 -7.39
N GLN A 338 -10.17 -6.56 -7.74
CA GLN A 338 -8.82 -7.10 -7.58
C GLN A 338 -7.98 -6.11 -6.78
N SER A 339 -7.15 -6.64 -5.88
CA SER A 339 -6.23 -5.81 -5.07
C SER A 339 -5.18 -5.12 -5.93
N GLY A 340 -4.78 -5.73 -7.06
CA GLY A 340 -3.57 -5.35 -7.77
C GLY A 340 -2.33 -5.56 -6.90
N ALA A 341 -2.36 -6.56 -6.00
CA ALA A 341 -1.22 -6.91 -5.17
C ALA A 341 0.00 -7.21 -6.05
N ASP A 342 1.11 -6.56 -5.73
CA ASP A 342 2.33 -6.62 -6.51
C ASP A 342 3.47 -7.00 -5.56
N GLY A 343 4.56 -6.22 -5.48
CA GLY A 343 5.68 -6.48 -4.59
C GLY A 343 5.39 -6.38 -3.09
N MET A 344 6.28 -6.96 -2.29
CA MET A 344 6.11 -7.06 -0.84
C MET A 344 7.42 -7.16 -0.05
N THR A 345 7.37 -6.75 1.22
CA THR A 345 8.48 -6.88 2.17
C THR A 345 7.98 -7.23 3.57
N VAL A 346 8.89 -7.50 4.51
CA VAL A 346 8.58 -7.88 5.90
C VAL A 346 9.48 -7.14 6.90
N ASP A 347 9.01 -7.04 8.15
CA ASP A 347 9.74 -6.41 9.24
C ASP A 347 10.01 -7.37 10.42
N THR A 348 10.77 -6.92 11.41
CA THR A 348 11.16 -7.71 12.60
C THR A 348 9.97 -8.08 13.49
N GLU A 349 8.83 -7.41 13.35
CA GLU A 349 7.60 -7.68 14.10
C GLU A 349 6.74 -8.76 13.41
N GLY A 350 7.17 -9.26 12.25
CA GLY A 350 6.41 -10.25 11.48
C GLY A 350 5.27 -9.66 10.67
N ARG A 351 5.27 -8.33 10.43
CA ARG A 351 4.30 -7.70 9.54
C ARG A 351 4.73 -7.89 8.08
N THR A 352 3.74 -8.05 7.20
CA THR A 352 3.95 -8.11 5.75
C THR A 352 3.37 -6.87 5.10
N TYR A 353 4.19 -6.18 4.31
CA TYR A 353 3.86 -4.96 3.59
C TYR A 353 3.62 -5.34 2.14
N VAL A 354 2.44 -5.06 1.61
CA VAL A 354 2.05 -5.44 0.24
C VAL A 354 1.60 -4.20 -0.52
N THR A 355 2.23 -3.92 -1.66
CA THR A 355 1.80 -2.85 -2.54
C THR A 355 0.50 -3.25 -3.24
N THR A 356 -0.48 -2.35 -3.26
CA THR A 356 -1.78 -2.58 -3.89
C THR A 356 -2.33 -1.30 -4.53
N ARG A 357 -3.42 -1.41 -5.29
CA ARG A 357 -4.12 -0.26 -5.91
C ARG A 357 -4.49 0.83 -4.91
N VAL A 358 -4.92 0.44 -3.71
CA VAL A 358 -5.44 1.36 -2.68
C VAL A 358 -4.35 1.98 -1.80
N GLY A 359 -3.10 1.50 -1.90
CA GLY A 359 -2.02 1.89 -0.99
C GLY A 359 -1.10 0.74 -0.62
N LEU A 360 -0.17 1.03 0.29
CA LEU A 360 0.70 0.01 0.90
C LEU A 360 -0.05 -0.60 2.10
N GLN A 361 -0.54 -1.82 1.95
CA GLN A 361 -1.30 -2.51 3.00
C GLN A 361 -0.35 -3.28 3.91
N VAL A 362 -0.45 -3.05 5.21
CA VAL A 362 0.35 -3.69 6.24
C VAL A 362 -0.49 -4.75 6.94
N MET A 363 -0.15 -6.01 6.72
CA MET A 363 -0.74 -7.16 7.38
C MET A 363 0.03 -7.50 8.65
N ASP A 364 -0.69 -7.84 9.71
CA ASP A 364 -0.07 -8.45 10.88
C ASP A 364 0.31 -9.92 10.62
N GLN A 365 0.91 -10.56 11.64
CA GLN A 365 1.30 -11.97 11.61
C GLN A 365 0.14 -12.95 11.38
N LEU A 366 -1.12 -12.51 11.42
CA LEU A 366 -2.31 -13.33 11.16
C LEU A 366 -2.93 -13.04 9.78
N GLY A 367 -2.29 -12.22 8.94
CA GLY A 367 -2.79 -11.86 7.62
C GLY A 367 -3.87 -10.77 7.62
N ARG A 368 -4.09 -10.08 8.76
CA ARG A 368 -5.10 -9.02 8.87
C ARG A 368 -4.48 -7.66 8.54
N VAL A 369 -5.05 -6.95 7.57
CA VAL A 369 -4.65 -5.56 7.30
C VAL A 369 -5.11 -4.65 8.42
N HIS A 370 -4.14 -4.04 9.11
CA HIS A 370 -4.36 -3.11 10.22
C HIS A 370 -3.94 -1.67 9.91
N ILE A 371 -3.07 -1.46 8.92
CA ILE A 371 -2.69 -0.12 8.42
C ILE A 371 -2.66 -0.14 6.90
N ILE A 372 -3.08 0.96 6.26
CA ILE A 372 -2.91 1.23 4.83
C ILE A 372 -2.27 2.61 4.69
N LEU A 373 -1.06 2.67 4.15
CA LEU A 373 -0.39 3.94 3.86
C LEU A 373 -0.86 4.44 2.50
N ASN A 374 -1.12 5.74 2.41
CA ASN A 374 -1.47 6.40 1.17
C ASN A 374 -0.29 6.30 0.20
N LYS A 375 -0.63 6.29 -1.09
CA LYS A 375 0.37 6.28 -2.16
C LYS A 375 1.08 7.63 -2.23
N PRO A 376 2.36 7.67 -2.60
CA PRO A 376 3.07 8.93 -2.84
C PRO A 376 2.53 9.70 -4.05
N ASN A 377 1.94 9.01 -5.03
CA ASN A 377 1.30 9.61 -6.20
C ASN A 377 0.21 8.69 -6.79
N ALA A 378 -0.43 9.12 -7.88
CA ALA A 378 -1.50 8.36 -8.55
C ALA A 378 -1.02 7.13 -9.36
N GLY A 379 0.28 7.02 -9.64
CA GLY A 379 0.89 5.94 -10.42
C GLY A 379 0.73 4.55 -9.78
N TRP A 380 1.07 3.50 -10.52
CA TRP A 380 0.99 2.13 -10.01
C TRP A 380 2.05 1.92 -8.91
N LEU A 381 1.63 1.64 -7.69
CA LEU A 381 2.54 1.29 -6.58
C LEU A 381 2.99 -0.16 -6.81
N SER A 382 4.15 -0.34 -7.41
CA SER A 382 4.62 -1.64 -7.89
C SER A 382 5.25 -2.46 -6.79
N ASN A 383 6.18 -1.90 -6.01
CA ASN A 383 7.00 -2.73 -5.13
C ASN A 383 7.56 -1.94 -3.94
N VAL A 384 8.06 -2.63 -2.92
CA VAL A 384 8.46 -2.06 -1.64
C VAL A 384 9.62 -2.84 -1.01
N VAL A 385 10.56 -2.13 -0.39
CA VAL A 385 11.62 -2.73 0.43
C VAL A 385 11.98 -1.82 1.60
N PHE A 386 12.48 -2.39 2.69
CA PHE A 386 13.18 -1.62 3.71
C PHE A 386 14.64 -1.41 3.33
N ALA A 387 15.13 -0.18 3.42
CA ALA A 387 16.52 0.17 3.16
C ALA A 387 17.06 1.24 4.13
N GLY A 388 18.24 1.76 3.83
CA GLY A 388 19.02 2.59 4.74
C GLY A 388 19.87 1.77 5.72
N PRO A 389 20.83 2.40 6.42
CA PRO A 389 21.81 1.71 7.26
C PRO A 389 21.17 0.89 8.40
N ASN A 390 19.97 1.27 8.81
CA ASN A 390 19.22 0.63 9.90
C ASN A 390 18.00 -0.18 9.41
N LEU A 391 17.77 -0.27 8.09
CA LEU A 391 16.56 -0.88 7.49
C LEU A 391 15.24 -0.31 8.04
N ASP A 392 15.21 0.95 8.41
CA ASP A 392 14.06 1.64 9.04
C ASP A 392 13.43 2.68 8.11
N THR A 393 13.72 2.57 6.81
CA THR A 393 13.19 3.44 5.77
C THR A 393 12.53 2.58 4.71
N LEU A 394 11.23 2.76 4.50
CA LEU A 394 10.52 2.15 3.38
C LEU A 394 10.93 2.87 2.09
N TYR A 395 11.29 2.12 1.08
CA TYR A 395 11.41 2.58 -0.29
C TYR A 395 10.33 1.91 -1.13
N VAL A 396 9.65 2.69 -1.96
CA VAL A 396 8.60 2.20 -2.86
C VAL A 396 8.86 2.66 -4.28
N THR A 397 8.55 1.78 -5.23
CA THR A 397 8.48 2.10 -6.65
C THR A 397 7.02 2.41 -7.00
N CYS A 398 6.79 3.55 -7.66
CA CYS A 398 5.43 4.05 -7.92
C CYS A 398 5.36 4.79 -9.26
N GLY A 399 4.91 4.08 -10.30
CA GLY A 399 4.86 4.58 -11.67
C GLY A 399 6.25 4.82 -12.24
N ASP A 400 6.57 6.08 -12.51
CA ASP A 400 7.84 6.54 -13.09
C ASP A 400 8.88 6.99 -12.05
N SER A 401 8.62 6.70 -10.77
CA SER A 401 9.30 7.35 -9.66
C SER A 401 9.54 6.40 -8.48
N VAL A 402 10.59 6.69 -7.70
CA VAL A 402 10.94 6.02 -6.45
C VAL A 402 10.77 7.01 -5.31
N TYR A 403 10.17 6.56 -4.20
CA TYR A 403 9.98 7.35 -3.00
C TYR A 403 10.55 6.63 -1.79
N LYS A 404 10.90 7.40 -0.76
CA LYS A 404 11.29 6.87 0.55
C LYS A 404 10.46 7.48 1.66
N ARG A 405 10.26 6.75 2.75
CA ARG A 405 9.63 7.26 3.97
C ARG A 405 10.24 6.61 5.20
N LYS A 406 10.67 7.43 6.14
CA LYS A 406 11.16 6.96 7.43
C LYS A 406 9.98 6.42 8.25
N VAL A 407 10.17 5.25 8.85
CA VAL A 407 9.18 4.62 9.72
C VAL A 407 9.85 4.11 11.00
N ARG A 408 9.03 3.72 11.97
CA ARG A 408 9.49 3.13 13.23
C ARG A 408 9.80 1.64 13.13
N ALA A 409 9.27 0.97 12.09
CA ALA A 409 9.55 -0.44 11.83
C ALA A 409 10.98 -0.66 11.35
N ILE A 410 11.52 -1.83 11.63
CA ILE A 410 12.83 -2.28 11.16
C ILE A 410 12.61 -3.47 10.23
N GLY A 411 13.03 -3.35 8.98
CA GLY A 411 12.93 -4.38 7.96
C GLY A 411 13.84 -5.57 8.21
N VAL A 412 13.57 -6.65 7.46
CA VAL A 412 14.41 -7.86 7.45
C VAL A 412 14.92 -8.11 6.04
N LYS A 413 16.18 -8.51 5.93
CA LYS A 413 16.78 -9.02 4.70
C LYS A 413 16.51 -10.53 4.60
N PRO A 414 15.74 -11.03 3.62
CA PRO A 414 15.42 -12.45 3.51
C PRO A 414 16.64 -13.38 3.42
N PHE A 415 17.73 -12.89 2.83
CA PHE A 415 18.98 -13.62 2.67
C PHE A 415 19.88 -13.62 3.93
N ALA A 416 19.49 -12.89 4.99
CA ALA A 416 20.22 -12.87 6.26
C ALA A 416 19.82 -14.05 7.17
N ALA A 417 20.34 -14.08 8.39
CA ALA A 417 19.92 -15.05 9.40
C ALA A 417 18.42 -14.85 9.74
N PRO A 418 17.64 -15.93 9.94
CA PRO A 418 16.24 -15.83 10.32
C PRO A 418 16.03 -15.03 11.61
N VAL A 419 15.02 -14.15 11.61
CA VAL A 419 14.61 -13.37 12.77
C VAL A 419 13.29 -13.93 13.28
N LYS A 420 13.27 -14.41 14.52
CA LYS A 420 12.02 -14.88 15.13
C LYS A 420 11.16 -13.66 15.50
N PRO A 421 9.97 -13.50 14.90
CA PRO A 421 9.10 -12.40 15.29
C PRO A 421 8.60 -12.59 16.73
N PRO A 422 8.23 -11.50 17.42
CA PRO A 422 7.61 -11.60 18.73
C PRO A 422 6.28 -12.34 18.65
N LYS A 423 5.78 -12.82 19.78
CA LYS A 423 4.46 -13.46 19.84
C LYS A 423 3.41 -12.46 19.32
N PRO A 424 2.51 -12.87 18.40
CA PRO A 424 1.46 -11.99 17.89
C PRO A 424 0.69 -11.33 19.04
N GLY A 425 0.58 -10.00 18.99
CA GLY A 425 -0.35 -9.25 19.83
C GLY A 425 -1.79 -9.51 19.39
N LEU A 426 -2.73 -9.50 20.33
CA LEU A 426 -4.17 -9.51 20.03
C LEU A 426 -4.64 -8.15 19.53
#